data_AF-V4P4B4-F1
#
_entry.id   AF-V4P4B4-F1
#
_cell.length_a   1.000
_cell.length_b   1.000
_cell.length_c   1.000
_cell.angle_alpha   90.00
_cell.angle_beta   90.00
_cell.angle_gamma   90.00
#
_symmetry.space_group_name_H-M   'P 1'
#
loop_
_entity.id
_entity.type
_entity.pdbx_description
1 polymer ?
#
loop_
_entity_poly.entity_id
_entity_poly.type
_entity_poly.pdbx_seq_one_letter_code
_entity_poly.pdbx_strand_id
1 'polypeptide(L)'
;ASVGIKARHFNADGTPVANEFQVNTTGANQQYQPTITGLAGGGYVIAWASNVQDGSAYGVYFKQYNAAGTVVVAETRANTHTGSDQHQPVVTAFSDGSYIISWASASINTGDGSSFGITAQRYTSAGVASGSEFLINTYTTGDQQSPAITALADNSFVVTWHS
;
A
#
# COMPACT_ATOMS: atom_id res chain seq x y z
N ALA A 1 -10.12 -16.76 -14.35
CA ALA A 1 -10.67 -15.45 -13.93
C ALA A 1 -9.61 -14.76 -13.09
N SER A 2 -9.06 -13.63 -13.55
CA SER A 2 -8.16 -12.83 -12.70
C SER A 2 -9.01 -12.15 -11.61
N VAL A 3 -8.53 -12.20 -10.37
CA VAL A 3 -9.18 -11.60 -9.20
C VAL A 3 -8.77 -10.14 -9.17
N GLY A 4 -9.72 -9.23 -9.33
CA GLY A 4 -9.50 -7.79 -9.30
C GLY A 4 -9.68 -7.20 -7.90
N ILE A 5 -9.04 -6.07 -7.65
CA ILE A 5 -9.31 -5.24 -6.48
C ILE A 5 -10.62 -4.50 -6.72
N LYS A 6 -11.59 -4.76 -5.84
CA LYS A 6 -12.93 -4.16 -5.89
C LYS A 6 -13.14 -3.25 -4.69
N ALA A 7 -13.95 -2.22 -4.87
CA ALA A 7 -14.37 -1.34 -3.79
C ALA A 7 -15.85 -0.94 -3.97
N ARG A 8 -16.47 -0.57 -2.86
CA ARG A 8 -17.83 -0.02 -2.82
C ARG A 8 -17.93 1.02 -1.73
N HIS A 9 -18.49 2.17 -2.06
CA HIS A 9 -18.66 3.30 -1.15
C HIS A 9 -20.08 3.28 -0.57
N PHE A 10 -20.19 3.51 0.73
CA PHE A 10 -21.44 3.56 1.48
C PHE A 10 -21.58 4.89 2.22
N ASN A 11 -22.81 5.39 2.31
CA ASN A 11 -23.19 6.48 3.19
C ASN A 11 -23.10 6.05 4.66
N ALA A 12 -23.16 7.02 5.58
CA ALA A 12 -23.11 6.74 7.02
C ALA A 12 -24.29 5.89 7.53
N ASP A 13 -25.42 5.87 6.81
CA ASP A 13 -26.58 5.02 7.10
C ASP A 13 -26.44 3.59 6.53
N GLY A 14 -25.30 3.26 5.91
CA GLY A 14 -25.02 1.97 5.30
C GLY A 14 -25.63 1.78 3.91
N THR A 15 -26.28 2.80 3.34
CA THR A 15 -26.77 2.74 1.95
C THR A 15 -25.61 2.91 0.96
N PRO A 16 -25.58 2.16 -0.16
CA PRO A 16 -24.50 2.29 -1.13
C PRO A 16 -24.58 3.65 -1.84
N VAL A 17 -23.47 4.39 -1.86
CA VAL A 17 -23.31 5.61 -2.69
C VAL A 17 -23.28 5.22 -4.16
N ALA A 18 -22.65 4.08 -4.47
CA ALA A 18 -22.52 3.54 -5.82
C ALA A 18 -22.50 2.01 -5.81
N ASN A 19 -22.60 1.43 -7.01
CA ASN A 19 -22.30 0.02 -7.22
C ASN A 19 -20.83 -0.27 -6.95
N GLU A 20 -20.49 -1.56 -6.81
CA GLU A 20 -19.11 -2.00 -6.79
C GLU A 20 -18.37 -1.51 -8.05
N PHE A 21 -17.13 -1.06 -7.87
CA PHE A 21 -16.26 -0.66 -8.96
C PHE A 21 -14.88 -1.34 -8.88
N GLN A 22 -14.23 -1.47 -10.02
CA GLN A 22 -12.87 -1.97 -10.13
C GLN A 22 -11.86 -0.87 -9.75
N VAL A 23 -10.91 -1.19 -8.87
CA VAL A 23 -9.84 -0.28 -8.46
C VAL A 23 -8.65 -0.36 -9.41
N ASN A 24 -8.11 -1.57 -9.60
CA ASN A 24 -6.95 -1.81 -10.47
C ASN A 24 -7.31 -1.73 -11.95
N THR A 25 -6.38 -1.24 -12.76
CA THR A 25 -6.41 -1.26 -14.22
C THR A 25 -5.80 -2.53 -14.80
N THR A 26 -4.80 -3.10 -14.11
CA THR A 26 -4.13 -4.33 -14.57
C THR A 26 -4.98 -5.55 -14.34
N GLY A 27 -5.38 -6.26 -15.40
CA GLY A 27 -6.21 -7.47 -15.31
C GLY A 27 -5.45 -8.80 -15.51
N ALA A 28 -4.13 -8.76 -15.70
CA ALA A 28 -3.31 -9.96 -15.84
C ALA A 28 -2.93 -10.51 -14.47
N ASN A 29 -2.86 -11.84 -14.33
CA ASN A 29 -2.45 -12.55 -13.11
C ASN A 29 -3.29 -12.18 -11.87
N GLN A 30 -2.71 -12.34 -10.67
CA GLN A 30 -3.38 -12.16 -9.39
C GLN A 30 -3.15 -10.75 -8.82
N GLN A 31 -4.22 -10.10 -8.38
CA GLN A 31 -4.18 -8.95 -7.48
C GLN A 31 -4.88 -9.34 -6.17
N TYR A 32 -4.24 -9.09 -5.02
CA TYR A 32 -4.74 -9.56 -3.74
C TYR A 32 -4.23 -8.69 -2.57
N GLN A 33 -4.73 -8.98 -1.36
CA GLN A 33 -4.44 -8.25 -0.11
C GLN A 33 -4.70 -6.73 -0.20
N PRO A 34 -5.91 -6.29 -0.61
CA PRO A 34 -6.22 -4.86 -0.60
C PRO A 34 -6.27 -4.31 0.82
N THR A 35 -5.66 -3.14 1.00
CA THR A 35 -5.81 -2.31 2.20
C THR A 35 -6.23 -0.90 1.80
N ILE A 36 -6.87 -0.18 2.73
CA ILE A 36 -7.45 1.13 2.46
C ILE A 36 -7.29 2.04 3.67
N THR A 37 -7.06 3.32 3.43
CA THR A 37 -7.15 4.37 4.45
C THR A 37 -7.91 5.58 3.92
N GLY A 38 -8.64 6.27 4.81
CA GLY A 38 -9.28 7.55 4.50
C GLY A 38 -8.28 8.70 4.59
N LEU A 39 -8.43 9.69 3.72
CA LEU A 39 -7.66 10.94 3.73
C LEU A 39 -8.49 12.07 4.34
N ALA A 40 -7.79 13.08 4.87
CA ALA A 40 -8.41 14.34 5.24
C ALA A 40 -9.19 14.92 4.03
N GLY A 41 -10.40 15.43 4.29
CA GLY A 41 -11.29 15.93 3.24
C GLY A 41 -12.12 14.86 2.52
N GLY A 42 -12.09 13.59 2.97
CA GLY A 42 -12.99 12.53 2.51
C GLY A 42 -12.47 11.69 1.33
N GLY A 43 -11.26 11.94 0.86
CA GLY A 43 -10.58 11.05 -0.09
C GLY A 43 -10.15 9.73 0.54
N TYR A 44 -9.54 8.84 -0.25
CA TYR A 44 -9.02 7.56 0.23
C TYR A 44 -7.90 7.03 -0.66
N VAL A 45 -7.01 6.21 -0.07
CA VAL A 45 -5.94 5.49 -0.78
C VAL A 45 -6.18 4.01 -0.60
N ILE A 46 -6.12 3.26 -1.70
CA ILE A 46 -6.19 1.79 -1.69
C ILE A 46 -4.85 1.27 -2.17
N ALA A 47 -4.25 0.34 -1.41
CA ALA A 47 -3.02 -0.35 -1.76
C ALA A 47 -3.29 -1.86 -1.92
N TRP A 48 -2.51 -2.55 -2.75
CA TRP A 48 -2.63 -4.00 -2.98
C TRP A 48 -1.34 -4.59 -3.53
N ALA A 49 -1.23 -5.92 -3.49
CA ALA A 49 -0.15 -6.66 -4.14
C ALA A 49 -0.61 -7.15 -5.53
N SER A 50 0.25 -7.03 -6.54
CA SER A 50 -0.02 -7.41 -7.93
C SER A 50 1.10 -8.29 -8.50
N ASN A 51 0.73 -9.43 -9.10
CA ASN A 51 1.67 -10.43 -9.59
C ASN A 51 2.19 -10.11 -11.00
N VAL A 52 3.52 -10.04 -11.16
CA VAL A 52 4.24 -9.90 -12.44
C VAL A 52 4.02 -8.55 -13.15
N GLN A 53 3.27 -7.64 -12.53
CA GLN A 53 2.99 -6.33 -13.13
C GLN A 53 4.25 -5.46 -13.28
N ASP A 54 5.25 -5.64 -12.41
CA ASP A 54 6.54 -4.94 -12.49
C ASP A 54 7.61 -5.72 -13.27
N GLY A 55 7.26 -6.86 -13.86
CA GLY A 55 8.19 -7.74 -14.57
C GLY A 55 8.87 -8.79 -13.70
N SER A 56 8.56 -8.88 -12.40
CA SER A 56 9.08 -9.91 -11.49
C SER A 56 7.95 -10.69 -10.80
N ALA A 57 8.05 -10.95 -9.49
CA ALA A 57 7.03 -11.63 -8.70
C ALA A 57 5.96 -10.64 -8.22
N TYR A 58 5.62 -10.57 -6.93
CA TYR A 58 4.68 -9.56 -6.45
C TYR A 58 5.32 -8.17 -6.30
N GLY A 59 4.61 -7.14 -6.77
CA GLY A 59 4.87 -5.74 -6.47
C GLY A 59 3.70 -5.11 -5.70
N VAL A 60 3.96 -4.03 -4.97
CA VAL A 60 2.94 -3.25 -4.26
C VAL A 60 2.50 -2.08 -5.12
N TYR A 61 1.19 -1.90 -5.25
CA TYR A 61 0.56 -0.85 -6.03
C TYR A 61 -0.47 -0.11 -5.20
N PHE A 62 -0.77 1.13 -5.59
CA PHE A 62 -1.80 1.91 -4.96
C PHE A 62 -2.54 2.80 -5.95
N LYS A 63 -3.67 3.33 -5.50
CA LYS A 63 -4.50 4.31 -6.21
C LYS A 63 -5.15 5.25 -5.21
N GLN A 64 -5.20 6.54 -5.54
CA GLN A 64 -5.77 7.56 -4.68
C GLN A 64 -7.02 8.16 -5.33
N TYR A 65 -8.04 8.38 -4.50
CA TYR A 65 -9.32 8.96 -4.88
C TYR A 65 -9.61 10.19 -4.03
N ASN A 66 -10.31 11.17 -4.61
CA ASN A 66 -10.90 12.27 -3.86
C ASN A 66 -12.24 11.86 -3.24
N ALA A 67 -12.87 12.76 -2.48
CA ALA A 67 -14.16 12.50 -1.84
C ALA A 67 -15.32 12.21 -2.80
N ALA A 68 -15.23 12.68 -4.05
CA ALA A 68 -16.20 12.38 -5.10
C ALA A 68 -15.95 11.01 -5.77
N GLY A 69 -14.96 10.23 -5.30
CA GLY A 69 -14.58 8.96 -5.91
C GLY A 69 -13.87 9.12 -7.26
N THR A 70 -13.38 10.32 -7.58
CA THR A 70 -12.57 10.56 -8.79
C THR A 70 -11.11 10.20 -8.51
N VAL A 71 -10.46 9.57 -9.47
CA VAL A 71 -9.04 9.20 -9.38
C VAL A 71 -8.18 10.47 -9.35
N VAL A 72 -7.40 10.63 -8.28
CA VAL A 72 -6.39 11.69 -8.10
C VAL A 72 -5.01 11.19 -8.50
N VAL A 73 -4.69 9.95 -8.12
CA VAL A 73 -3.47 9.25 -8.51
C VAL A 73 -3.89 7.96 -9.16
N ALA A 74 -3.48 7.77 -10.41
CA ALA A 74 -3.72 6.53 -11.15
C ALA A 74 -3.01 5.34 -10.47
N GLU A 75 -3.29 4.13 -10.94
CA GLU A 75 -2.57 2.95 -10.47
C GLU A 75 -1.06 3.16 -10.59
N THR A 76 -0.38 3.19 -9.44
CA THR A 76 1.03 3.55 -9.31
C THR A 76 1.73 2.50 -8.47
N ARG A 77 2.91 2.07 -8.90
CA ARG A 77 3.73 1.14 -8.11
C ARG A 77 4.31 1.87 -6.91
N ALA A 78 4.14 1.30 -5.73
CA ALA A 78 4.72 1.81 -4.51
C ALA A 78 6.21 1.47 -4.41
N ASN A 79 6.54 0.19 -4.64
CA ASN A 79 7.91 -0.31 -4.60
C ASN A 79 8.77 0.19 -5.78
N THR A 80 10.03 0.50 -5.52
CA THR A 80 11.04 0.98 -6.46
C THR A 80 11.93 -0.19 -6.86
N HIS A 81 12.27 -1.03 -5.88
CA HIS A 81 12.92 -2.31 -6.09
C HIS A 81 11.89 -3.36 -6.49
N THR A 82 12.18 -4.12 -7.54
CA THR A 82 11.23 -5.07 -8.14
C THR A 82 11.73 -6.51 -8.11
N GLY A 83 12.84 -6.82 -7.42
CA GLY A 83 13.38 -8.18 -7.43
C GLY A 83 12.57 -9.08 -6.49
N SER A 84 12.05 -10.21 -6.94
CA SER A 84 11.30 -11.14 -6.06
C SER A 84 10.08 -10.44 -5.41
N ASP A 85 9.60 -10.92 -4.27
CA ASP A 85 8.29 -10.55 -3.73
C ASP A 85 8.29 -9.27 -2.90
N GLN A 86 7.27 -8.44 -3.13
CA GLN A 86 6.81 -7.34 -2.28
C GLN A 86 5.29 -7.49 -2.09
N HIS A 87 4.86 -7.75 -0.86
CA HIS A 87 3.48 -8.13 -0.56
C HIS A 87 3.03 -7.70 0.84
N GLN A 88 1.78 -8.00 1.20
CA GLN A 88 1.16 -7.62 2.47
C GLN A 88 1.20 -6.10 2.72
N PRO A 89 0.72 -5.28 1.77
CA PRO A 89 0.79 -3.84 1.93
C PRO A 89 -0.20 -3.36 2.99
N VAL A 90 0.23 -2.42 3.80
CA VAL A 90 -0.60 -1.63 4.71
C VAL A 90 -0.40 -0.15 4.45
N VAL A 91 -1.45 0.64 4.60
CA VAL A 91 -1.42 2.09 4.35
C VAL A 91 -2.07 2.84 5.51
N THR A 92 -1.46 3.95 5.92
CA THR A 92 -2.05 4.89 6.89
C THR A 92 -1.84 6.32 6.44
N ALA A 93 -2.80 7.19 6.76
CA ALA A 93 -2.77 8.61 6.45
C ALA A 93 -2.40 9.43 7.68
N PHE A 94 -1.69 10.53 7.45
CA PHE A 94 -1.35 11.54 8.44
C PHE A 94 -2.34 12.70 8.40
N SER A 95 -2.35 13.51 9.47
CA SER A 95 -3.25 14.67 9.60
C SER A 95 -3.02 15.76 8.55
N ASP A 96 -1.83 15.83 7.97
CA ASP A 96 -1.46 16.75 6.88
C ASP A 96 -1.92 16.25 5.49
N GLY A 97 -2.60 15.10 5.43
CA GLY A 97 -3.06 14.45 4.21
C GLY A 97 -1.99 13.64 3.48
N SER A 98 -0.74 13.64 3.94
CA SER A 98 0.28 12.68 3.49
C SER A 98 -0.08 11.27 3.94
N TYR A 99 0.53 10.26 3.35
CA TYR A 99 0.34 8.86 3.74
C TYR A 99 1.63 8.07 3.60
N ILE A 100 1.68 6.92 4.26
CA ILE A 100 2.79 5.98 4.17
C ILE A 100 2.23 4.60 3.87
N ILE A 101 2.91 3.90 2.96
CA ILE A 101 2.62 2.50 2.63
C ILE A 101 3.80 1.68 3.15
N SER A 102 3.53 0.61 3.88
CA SER A 102 4.53 -0.36 4.34
C SER A 102 4.19 -1.76 3.85
N TRP A 103 5.19 -2.58 3.58
CA TRP A 103 5.04 -3.93 3.03
C TRP A 103 6.20 -4.82 3.45
N ALA A 104 5.99 -6.13 3.35
CA ALA A 104 7.09 -7.10 3.45
C ALA A 104 7.77 -7.22 2.08
N SER A 105 9.10 -7.13 2.06
CA SER A 105 9.94 -7.07 0.86
C SER A 105 11.05 -8.12 0.94
N ALA A 106 11.25 -8.84 -0.15
CA ALA A 106 12.29 -9.85 -0.22
C ALA A 106 13.68 -9.25 0.05
N SER A 107 14.49 -10.00 0.80
CA SER A 107 15.83 -9.68 1.29
C SER A 107 16.80 -9.09 0.26
N ILE A 108 16.67 -9.53 -1.00
CA ILE A 108 17.47 -9.03 -2.12
C ILE A 108 17.27 -7.53 -2.38
N ASN A 109 16.15 -6.96 -1.94
CA ASN A 109 15.82 -5.54 -2.08
C ASN A 109 16.15 -4.72 -0.84
N THR A 110 16.32 -5.36 0.32
CA THR A 110 16.53 -4.69 1.61
C THR A 110 17.99 -4.77 2.06
N GLY A 111 18.76 -5.73 1.52
CA GLY A 111 20.11 -6.03 1.98
C GLY A 111 20.15 -6.70 3.36
N ASP A 112 19.01 -7.19 3.86
CA ASP A 112 18.91 -7.79 5.20
C ASP A 112 19.57 -9.19 5.31
N GLY A 113 19.81 -9.86 4.18
CA GLY A 113 20.43 -11.18 4.10
C GLY A 113 19.55 -12.35 4.53
N SER A 114 18.27 -12.14 4.87
CA SER A 114 17.36 -13.18 5.38
C SER A 114 15.93 -12.95 4.87
N SER A 115 15.55 -13.68 3.82
CA SER A 115 14.17 -13.89 3.36
C SER A 115 13.31 -12.64 3.14
N PHE A 116 12.75 -11.99 4.17
CA PHE A 116 11.91 -10.79 4.09
C PHE A 116 12.21 -9.76 5.19
N GLY A 117 12.24 -8.49 4.81
CA GLY A 117 12.25 -7.32 5.70
C GLY A 117 11.00 -6.45 5.51
N ILE A 118 10.77 -5.52 6.45
CA ILE A 118 9.65 -4.57 6.38
C ILE A 118 10.16 -3.25 5.80
N THR A 119 9.63 -2.87 4.65
CA THR A 119 9.96 -1.63 3.94
C THR A 119 8.78 -0.68 3.98
N ALA A 120 9.04 0.61 3.83
CA ALA A 120 7.99 1.60 3.61
C ALA A 120 8.40 2.71 2.64
N GLN A 121 7.38 3.39 2.10
CA GLN A 121 7.54 4.62 1.32
C GLN A 121 6.47 5.64 1.70
N ARG A 122 6.90 6.89 1.92
CA ARG A 122 6.02 8.01 2.25
C ARG A 122 5.62 8.76 0.98
N TYR A 123 4.38 9.22 0.94
CA TYR A 123 3.79 10.00 -0.13
C TYR A 123 3.21 11.29 0.42
N THR A 124 3.37 12.37 -0.32
CA THR A 124 2.65 13.64 -0.09
C THR A 124 1.15 13.45 -0.31
N SER A 125 0.34 14.45 0.08
CA SER A 125 -1.11 14.44 -0.17
C SER A 125 -1.49 14.42 -1.65
N ALA A 126 -0.57 14.82 -2.54
CA ALA A 126 -0.71 14.70 -3.99
C ALA A 126 -0.29 13.32 -4.53
N GLY A 127 0.12 12.39 -3.67
CA GLY A 127 0.61 11.07 -4.04
C GLY A 127 1.98 11.05 -4.69
N VAL A 128 2.76 12.11 -4.51
CA VAL A 128 4.17 12.15 -4.93
C VAL A 128 5.02 11.54 -3.82
N ALA A 129 5.91 10.61 -4.17
CA ALA A 129 6.90 10.03 -3.27
C ALA A 129 7.70 11.14 -2.54
N SER A 130 7.77 11.04 -1.22
CA SER A 130 8.50 11.94 -0.34
C SER A 130 9.77 11.26 0.16
N GLY A 131 10.83 11.29 -0.65
CA GLY A 131 12.07 10.58 -0.39
C GLY A 131 12.12 9.21 -1.07
N SER A 132 13.02 8.36 -0.60
CA SER A 132 13.19 6.99 -1.08
C SER A 132 12.61 5.98 -0.10
N GLU A 133 12.38 4.77 -0.59
CA GLU A 133 12.00 3.63 0.25
C GLU A 133 13.05 3.36 1.30
N PHE A 134 12.62 2.92 2.47
CA PHE A 134 13.51 2.66 3.59
C PHE A 134 13.07 1.42 4.38
N LEU A 135 14.05 0.71 4.94
CA LEU A 135 13.85 -0.45 5.80
C LEU A 135 13.42 0.00 7.20
N ILE A 136 12.42 -0.67 7.78
CA ILE A 136 11.87 -0.39 9.11
C ILE A 136 12.53 -1.26 10.17
N ASN A 137 12.67 -2.57 9.93
CA ASN A 137 13.28 -3.46 10.91
C ASN A 137 14.81 -3.31 10.90
N THR A 138 15.42 -3.36 12.09
CA THR A 138 16.88 -3.42 12.24
C THR A 138 17.38 -4.82 12.58
N TYR A 139 16.50 -5.67 13.11
CA TYR A 139 16.79 -7.09 13.34
C TYR A 139 16.43 -7.86 12.07
N THR A 140 17.41 -8.61 11.55
CA THR A 140 17.33 -9.24 10.22
C THR A 140 17.39 -10.77 10.28
N THR A 141 17.28 -11.39 11.46
CA THR A 141 17.28 -12.86 11.53
C THR A 141 15.85 -13.38 11.39
N GLY A 142 15.62 -14.29 10.45
CA GLY A 142 14.29 -14.85 10.18
C GLY A 142 13.46 -13.98 9.25
N ASP A 143 12.17 -14.31 9.11
CA ASP A 143 11.23 -13.61 8.24
C ASP A 143 10.55 -12.48 9.01
N GLN A 144 10.60 -11.25 8.50
CA GLN A 144 9.75 -10.18 9.00
C GLN A 144 8.55 -9.99 8.08
N GLN A 145 7.34 -10.18 8.62
CA GLN A 145 6.11 -10.19 7.82
C GLN A 145 4.91 -9.58 8.56
N SER A 146 3.82 -9.44 7.79
CA SER A 146 2.51 -8.92 8.24
C SER A 146 2.61 -7.58 8.97
N PRO A 147 3.14 -6.55 8.30
CA PRO A 147 3.22 -5.23 8.92
C PRO A 147 1.83 -4.70 9.27
N ALA A 148 1.75 -3.97 10.38
CA ALA A 148 0.64 -3.08 10.70
C ALA A 148 1.23 -1.72 11.08
N ILE A 149 0.54 -0.65 10.71
CA ILE A 149 1.05 0.72 10.84
C ILE A 149 -0.03 1.68 11.32
N THR A 150 0.36 2.61 12.19
CA THR A 150 -0.51 3.71 12.64
C THR A 150 0.26 5.03 12.68
N ALA A 151 -0.38 6.11 12.25
CA ALA A 151 0.12 7.46 12.40
C ALA A 151 -0.25 8.02 13.78
N LEU A 152 0.68 8.76 14.40
CA LEU A 152 0.48 9.45 15.67
C LEU A 152 0.10 10.92 15.44
N ALA A 153 -0.43 11.58 16.47
CA ALA A 153 -0.93 12.95 16.40
C ALA A 153 0.15 13.99 16.07
N ASP A 154 1.43 13.67 16.28
CA ASP A 154 2.59 14.49 15.96
C ASP A 154 3.17 14.21 14.56
N ASN A 155 2.42 13.51 13.71
CA ASN A 155 2.83 13.02 12.39
C ASN A 155 4.00 12.01 12.41
N SER A 156 4.39 11.49 13.57
CA SER A 156 5.21 10.27 13.63
C SER A 156 4.36 9.01 13.37
N PHE A 157 4.97 7.83 13.32
CA PHE A 157 4.26 6.58 13.07
C PHE A 157 4.89 5.41 13.83
N VAL A 158 4.07 4.40 14.13
CA VAL A 158 4.49 3.15 14.75
C VAL A 158 4.18 2.01 13.80
N VAL A 159 5.15 1.12 13.60
CA VAL A 159 5.00 -0.10 12.80
C VAL A 159 5.24 -1.31 13.68
N THR A 160 4.39 -2.30 13.55
CA THR A 160 4.57 -3.63 14.15
C THR A 160 4.65 -4.67 13.05
N TRP A 161 5.43 -5.72 13.27
CA TRP A 161 5.54 -6.90 12.40
C TRP A 161 5.77 -8.13 13.28
N HIS A 162 5.56 -9.31 12.73
CA HIS A 162 6.06 -10.53 13.38
C HIS A 162 7.43 -10.90 12.79
N SER A 163 8.26 -11.55 13.61
CA SER A 163 9.61 -12.01 13.30
C SER A 163 9.85 -13.39 13.86
#